data_AF-A0A954N4L8-F1
#
_entry.id   AF-A0A954N4L8-F1
#
_cell.length_a   1.000
_cell.length_b   1.000
_cell.length_c   1.000
_cell.angle_alpha   90.00
_cell.angle_beta   90.00
_cell.angle_gamma   90.00
#
_symmetry.space_group_name_H-M   'P 1'
#
loop_
_entity.id
_entity.type
_entity.pdbx_description
1 polymer ?
#
loop_
_entity_poly.entity_id
_entity_poly.type
_entity_poly.pdbx_seq_one_letter_code
_entity_poly.pdbx_strand_id
1 'polypeptide(L)'
;TGNRLDTSGLTATELNEEREIDLERGTYWRGIEEVSRAYRVRLRADAGKPLGLVSYATEDPQRTGTGLGVYLSSSVRVEWMGNEVREQAGVGEMVRVRLQFVLEPRLRGLYGTFRPREFLLTTDRGTKLEPHDPGATFEIPCGEGGKVLEIGLDFDLPMNERPGMLQLRGSGELEIAAGEERFEFKRLGVREPQGMRKGNVAVTFETEPTEESDAKLKRFGILVRYDTAGPPFESHRLWIFHNRTFVTLETGQEILPAGYETVLQQGRIVGLKYDFPLTNEELRGASFIYMAPTRIVSERVEFGFPAVRISEGEISPAK
;
A
#
# COMPACT_ATOMS: atom_id res chain seq x y z
N THR A 1 -21.29 5.27 -0.68
CA THR A 1 -19.92 5.54 -1.18
C THR A 1 -19.48 4.57 -2.28
N GLY A 2 -20.03 3.35 -2.38
CA GLY A 2 -19.57 2.34 -3.35
C GLY A 2 -18.27 1.64 -2.95
N ASN A 3 -17.70 2.01 -1.80
CA ASN A 3 -16.57 1.32 -1.17
C ASN A 3 -17.00 -0.09 -0.78
N ARG A 4 -16.15 -1.09 -1.08
CA ARG A 4 -16.34 -2.47 -0.65
C ARG A 4 -15.27 -2.82 0.37
N LEU A 5 -15.67 -3.51 1.42
CA LEU A 5 -14.79 -4.11 2.41
C LEU A 5 -14.96 -5.62 2.37
N ASP A 6 -13.88 -6.35 2.58
CA ASP A 6 -13.94 -7.79 2.80
C ASP A 6 -14.54 -8.08 4.18
N THR A 7 -15.67 -8.77 4.21
CA THR A 7 -16.38 -9.13 5.45
C THR A 7 -16.22 -10.61 5.80
N SER A 8 -15.33 -11.34 5.13
CA SER A 8 -15.06 -12.76 5.42
C SER A 8 -14.55 -13.02 6.85
N GLY A 9 -14.06 -11.98 7.52
CA GLY A 9 -13.65 -12.01 8.92
C GLY A 9 -14.77 -11.79 9.94
N LEU A 10 -16.03 -11.71 9.50
CA LEU A 10 -17.20 -11.52 10.35
C LEU A 10 -18.05 -12.79 10.42
N THR A 11 -18.70 -13.02 11.55
CA THR A 11 -19.67 -14.09 11.73
C THR A 11 -21.01 -13.76 11.06
N ALA A 12 -21.83 -14.78 10.81
CA ALA A 12 -23.19 -14.58 10.29
C ALA A 12 -24.06 -13.73 11.23
N THR A 13 -23.85 -13.82 12.54
CA THR A 13 -24.59 -13.01 13.51
C THR A 13 -24.22 -11.53 13.37
N GLU A 14 -22.94 -11.20 13.29
CA GLU A 14 -22.46 -9.82 13.12
C GLU A 14 -22.91 -9.23 11.78
N LEU A 15 -22.95 -10.03 10.72
CA LEU A 15 -23.44 -9.59 9.40
C LEU A 15 -24.94 -9.30 9.35
N ASN A 16 -25.72 -9.94 10.21
CA ASN A 16 -27.18 -9.76 10.29
C ASN A 16 -27.58 -8.78 11.40
N GLU A 17 -26.62 -8.24 12.15
CA GLU A 17 -26.91 -7.24 13.17
C GLU A 17 -27.21 -5.90 12.51
N GLU A 18 -28.34 -5.28 12.87
CA GLU A 18 -28.73 -3.96 12.38
C GLU A 18 -28.66 -2.95 13.52
N ARG A 19 -27.95 -1.85 13.29
CA ARG A 19 -27.88 -0.68 14.17
C ARG A 19 -28.04 0.59 13.35
N GLU A 20 -28.79 1.54 13.91
CA GLU A 20 -28.84 2.89 13.39
C GLU A 20 -27.53 3.60 13.73
N ILE A 21 -26.84 4.09 12.70
CA ILE A 21 -25.62 4.89 12.84
C ILE A 21 -25.87 6.20 12.13
N ASP A 22 -25.72 7.28 12.88
CA ASP A 22 -25.75 8.62 12.30
C ASP A 22 -24.39 8.92 11.65
N LEU A 23 -24.40 9.06 10.33
CA LEU A 23 -23.25 9.40 9.51
C LEU A 23 -23.42 10.79 8.88
N GLU A 24 -23.95 11.77 9.62
CA GLU A 24 -24.07 13.14 9.11
C GLU A 24 -22.70 13.76 8.77
N ARG A 25 -22.46 13.98 7.46
CA ARG A 25 -21.32 14.75 6.88
C ARG A 25 -19.91 14.29 7.32
N GLY A 26 -19.74 13.02 7.67
CA GLY A 26 -18.44 12.43 8.00
C GLY A 26 -17.59 12.11 6.76
N THR A 27 -16.27 12.07 6.94
CA THR A 27 -15.36 11.46 5.95
C THR A 27 -15.55 9.95 5.93
N TYR A 28 -15.08 9.26 4.88
CA TYR A 28 -15.14 7.80 4.83
C TYR A 28 -14.57 7.15 6.10
N TRP A 29 -13.41 7.63 6.54
CA TRP A 29 -12.74 7.09 7.70
C TRP A 29 -13.46 7.32 9.02
N ARG A 30 -14.13 8.47 9.17
CA ARG A 30 -15.01 8.68 10.33
C ARG A 30 -16.16 7.68 10.33
N GLY A 31 -16.77 7.43 9.18
CA GLY A 31 -17.81 6.41 9.07
C GLY A 31 -17.33 5.01 9.43
N ILE A 32 -16.09 4.65 9.05
CA ILE A 32 -15.50 3.37 9.44
C ILE A 32 -15.27 3.29 10.95
N GLU A 33 -14.82 4.35 11.62
CA GLU A 33 -14.68 4.38 13.08
C GLU A 33 -16.03 4.23 13.78
N GLU A 34 -17.06 4.92 13.30
CA GLU A 34 -18.43 4.81 13.83
C GLU A 34 -18.97 3.38 13.70
N VAL A 35 -18.82 2.76 12.52
CA VAL A 35 -19.20 1.35 12.29
C VAL A 35 -18.40 0.41 13.18
N SER A 36 -17.07 0.59 13.25
CA SER A 36 -16.16 -0.24 14.05
C SER A 36 -16.55 -0.21 15.53
N ARG A 37 -16.88 0.98 16.04
CA ARG A 37 -17.34 1.20 17.42
C ARG A 37 -18.72 0.62 17.67
N ALA A 38 -19.68 0.88 16.77
CA ALA A 38 -21.06 0.44 16.93
C ALA A 38 -21.17 -1.08 16.92
N TYR A 39 -20.49 -1.76 16.00
CA TYR A 39 -20.59 -3.20 15.82
C TYR A 39 -19.49 -4.00 16.55
N ARG A 40 -18.57 -3.32 17.24
CA ARG A 40 -17.40 -3.95 17.89
C ARG A 40 -16.66 -4.84 16.88
N VAL A 41 -16.31 -4.25 15.74
CA VAL A 41 -15.48 -4.83 14.67
C VAL A 41 -14.29 -3.92 14.41
N ARG A 42 -13.19 -4.44 13.87
CA ARG A 42 -12.02 -3.64 13.51
C ARG A 42 -11.80 -3.63 12.01
N LEU A 43 -11.20 -2.55 11.53
CA LEU A 43 -10.61 -2.52 10.20
C LEU A 43 -9.37 -3.40 10.18
N ARG A 44 -9.34 -4.38 9.28
CA ARG A 44 -8.14 -5.12 8.89
C ARG A 44 -7.54 -4.45 7.66
N ALA A 45 -6.30 -4.00 7.79
CA ALA A 45 -5.56 -3.31 6.74
C ALA A 45 -4.18 -3.95 6.55
N ASP A 46 -4.16 -5.20 6.07
CA ASP A 46 -2.91 -5.89 5.77
C ASP A 46 -2.39 -5.47 4.38
N ALA A 47 -1.10 -5.22 4.24
CA ALA A 47 -0.47 -4.98 2.95
C ALA A 47 -0.75 -6.16 1.97
N GLY A 48 -1.19 -5.83 0.76
CA GLY A 48 -1.51 -6.82 -0.28
C GLY A 48 -2.84 -7.56 -0.09
N LYS A 49 -3.63 -7.29 0.96
CA LYS A 49 -4.98 -7.83 1.10
C LYS A 49 -6.04 -6.75 0.90
N PRO A 50 -7.27 -7.13 0.52
CA PRO A 50 -8.40 -6.22 0.57
C PRO A 50 -8.60 -5.69 1.99
N LEU A 51 -8.91 -4.40 2.10
CA LEU A 51 -9.37 -3.82 3.36
C LEU A 51 -10.63 -4.56 3.80
N GLY A 52 -10.68 -4.97 5.06
CA GLY A 52 -11.75 -5.79 5.57
C GLY A 52 -12.18 -5.41 6.97
N LEU A 53 -13.27 -6.01 7.43
CA LEU A 53 -13.72 -5.94 8.82
C LEU A 53 -13.54 -7.30 9.48
N VAL A 54 -13.07 -7.29 10.72
CA VAL A 54 -12.86 -8.48 11.55
C VAL A 54 -13.47 -8.29 12.93
N SER A 55 -13.97 -9.37 13.52
CA SER A 55 -14.51 -9.32 14.89
C SER A 55 -13.40 -9.06 15.92
N TYR A 56 -13.70 -8.28 16.95
CA TYR A 56 -12.79 -8.15 18.10
C TYR A 56 -12.57 -9.48 18.84
N ALA A 57 -13.50 -10.45 18.73
CA ALA A 57 -13.45 -11.70 19.49
C ALA A 57 -12.56 -12.79 18.87
N THR A 58 -12.22 -12.67 17.58
CA THR A 58 -11.58 -13.75 16.81
C THR A 58 -10.08 -13.56 16.57
N GLU A 59 -9.49 -12.44 16.97
CA GLU A 59 -8.06 -12.16 16.76
C GLU A 59 -7.21 -12.31 18.02
N ASP A 60 -6.00 -12.81 17.81
CA ASP A 60 -4.91 -12.83 18.81
C ASP A 60 -4.46 -11.39 19.10
N PRO A 61 -4.59 -10.89 20.34
CA PRO A 61 -4.20 -9.53 20.72
C PRO A 61 -2.74 -9.18 20.37
N GLN A 62 -1.87 -10.18 20.20
CA GLN A 62 -0.45 -9.97 19.88
C GLN A 62 -0.17 -9.77 18.38
N ARG A 63 -1.05 -10.21 17.48
CA ARG A 63 -0.81 -10.14 16.02
C ARG A 63 -1.34 -8.85 15.38
N THR A 64 -2.32 -8.22 15.98
CA THR A 64 -2.92 -6.97 15.51
C THR A 64 -2.98 -5.99 16.66
N GLY A 65 -1.84 -5.33 16.91
CA GLY A 65 -1.79 -4.21 17.84
C GLY A 65 -2.92 -3.24 17.48
N THR A 66 -3.85 -3.02 18.40
CA THR A 66 -4.65 -1.79 18.34
C THR A 66 -3.64 -0.66 18.25
N GLY A 67 -3.64 0.10 17.15
CA GLY A 67 -2.73 1.22 17.03
C GLY A 67 -2.77 2.06 18.30
N LEU A 68 -1.60 2.45 18.79
CA LEU A 68 -1.42 3.28 19.96
C LEU A 68 -2.13 4.63 19.80
N GLY A 69 -2.38 5.05 18.56
CA GLY A 69 -3.23 6.17 18.21
C GLY A 69 -3.62 6.14 16.73
N VAL A 70 -4.70 6.84 16.40
CA VAL A 70 -5.24 6.96 15.03
C VAL A 70 -5.45 8.43 14.71
N TYR A 71 -5.02 8.83 13.51
CA TYR A 71 -5.32 10.12 12.91
C TYR A 71 -6.13 9.92 11.63
N LEU A 72 -7.17 10.73 11.43
CA LEU A 72 -8.08 10.61 10.30
C LEU A 72 -8.07 11.90 9.46
N SER A 73 -7.69 11.78 8.19
CA SER A 73 -7.97 12.78 7.17
C SER A 73 -9.22 12.38 6.35
N SER A 74 -9.52 13.15 5.30
CA SER A 74 -10.59 12.80 4.35
C SER A 74 -10.32 11.50 3.58
N SER A 75 -9.05 11.27 3.27
CA SER A 75 -8.56 10.34 2.24
C SER A 75 -7.67 9.27 2.84
N VAL A 76 -7.09 9.53 4.01
CA VAL A 76 -6.06 8.70 4.65
C VAL A 76 -6.35 8.53 6.13
N ARG A 77 -6.22 7.29 6.61
CA ARG A 77 -6.10 6.95 8.03
C ARG A 77 -4.62 6.72 8.31
N VAL A 78 -4.08 7.35 9.34
CA VAL A 78 -2.71 7.10 9.81
C VAL A 78 -2.79 6.47 11.19
N GLU A 79 -2.14 5.33 11.37
CA GLU A 79 -2.17 4.56 12.61
C GLU A 79 -0.77 4.39 13.17
N TRP A 80 -0.59 4.69 14.45
CA TRP A 80 0.64 4.43 15.18
C TRP A 80 0.63 2.97 15.64
N MET A 81 1.21 2.08 14.83
CA MET A 81 1.17 0.63 15.04
C MET A 81 1.94 0.17 16.27
N GLY A 82 3.05 0.86 16.59
CA GLY A 82 3.80 0.57 17.80
C GLY A 82 5.04 1.43 17.96
N ASN A 83 5.63 1.36 19.14
CA ASN A 83 6.92 1.94 19.45
C ASN A 83 7.72 1.02 20.37
N GLU A 84 9.04 1.03 20.27
CA GLU A 84 9.91 0.25 21.15
C GLU A 84 11.30 0.88 21.24
N VAL A 85 11.97 0.69 22.38
CA VAL A 85 13.40 1.01 22.50
C VAL A 85 14.21 -0.14 21.93
N ARG A 86 15.19 0.18 21.09
CA ARG A 86 16.16 -0.79 20.55
C ARG A 86 17.57 -0.28 20.78
N GLU A 87 18.47 -1.19 21.12
CA GLU A 87 19.90 -0.91 21.14
C GLU A 87 20.50 -1.28 19.78
N GLN A 88 21.27 -0.37 19.18
CA GLN A 88 22.08 -0.65 18.01
C GLN A 88 23.56 -0.53 18.36
N ALA A 89 24.29 -1.62 18.16
CA ALA A 89 25.72 -1.70 18.47
C ALA A 89 26.50 -0.58 17.76
N GLY A 90 27.26 0.20 18.54
CA GLY A 90 28.06 1.31 18.04
C GLY A 90 27.29 2.62 17.77
N VAL A 91 25.98 2.65 17.98
CA VAL A 91 25.13 3.85 17.82
C VAL A 91 24.53 4.28 19.16
N GLY A 92 23.98 3.33 19.93
CA GLY A 92 23.30 3.60 21.20
C GLY A 92 21.84 3.13 21.19
N GLU A 93 21.05 3.64 22.13
CA GLU A 93 19.62 3.37 22.18
C GLU A 93 18.85 4.28 21.21
N MET A 94 17.83 3.73 20.59
CA MET A 94 16.91 4.44 19.70
C MET A 94 15.48 4.05 20.02
N VAL A 95 14.55 4.94 19.72
CA VAL A 95 13.12 4.63 19.73
C VAL A 95 12.68 4.37 18.30
N ARG A 96 12.26 3.14 18.02
CA ARG A 96 11.62 2.78 16.74
C ARG A 96 10.14 3.06 16.84
N VAL A 97 9.60 3.81 15.87
CA VAL A 97 8.17 4.07 15.70
C VAL A 97 7.72 3.43 14.39
N ARG A 98 6.62 2.67 14.43
CA ARG A 98 5.97 2.10 13.24
C ARG A 98 4.65 2.79 12.97
N LEU A 99 4.48 3.26 11.75
CA LEU A 99 3.25 3.88 11.26
C LEU A 99 2.68 3.10 10.09
N GLN A 100 1.36 3.02 10.02
CA GLN A 100 0.63 2.53 8.86
C GLN A 100 -0.24 3.65 8.30
N PHE A 101 -0.21 3.86 6.99
CA PHE A 101 -1.14 4.74 6.31
C PHE A 101 -2.06 3.88 5.45
N VAL A 102 -3.36 4.13 5.58
CA VAL A 102 -4.41 3.42 4.87
C VAL A 102 -5.19 4.43 4.04
N LEU A 103 -5.16 4.27 2.72
CA LEU A 103 -5.90 5.10 1.78
C LEU A 103 -7.34 4.61 1.62
N GLU A 104 -8.25 5.56 1.42
CA GLU A 104 -9.65 5.23 1.18
C GLU A 104 -9.76 4.22 0.02
N PRO A 105 -10.63 3.18 0.08
CA PRO A 105 -10.71 2.13 -0.95
C PRO A 105 -10.86 2.61 -2.39
N ARG A 106 -11.48 3.77 -2.63
CA ARG A 106 -11.61 4.37 -3.97
C ARG A 106 -10.32 4.98 -4.50
N LEU A 107 -9.41 5.38 -3.63
CA LEU A 107 -8.14 5.99 -3.99
C LEU A 107 -7.11 4.90 -4.27
N ARG A 108 -6.41 5.00 -5.39
CA ARG A 108 -5.32 4.08 -5.73
C ARG A 108 -3.99 4.78 -5.43
N GLY A 109 -3.45 4.51 -4.25
CA GLY A 109 -2.10 4.93 -3.89
C GLY A 109 -1.09 4.20 -4.75
N LEU A 110 -0.09 4.94 -5.20
CA LEU A 110 1.03 4.42 -5.96
C LEU A 110 2.22 4.20 -5.03
N TYR A 111 2.64 5.26 -4.33
CA TYR A 111 3.71 5.25 -3.34
C TYR A 111 3.57 6.44 -2.39
N GLY A 112 4.24 6.36 -1.25
CA GLY A 112 4.44 7.48 -0.33
C GLY A 112 5.91 7.87 -0.26
N THR A 113 6.17 9.16 -0.16
CA THR A 113 7.48 9.73 0.11
C THR A 113 7.52 10.29 1.53
N PHE A 114 8.48 9.82 2.32
CA PHE A 114 8.66 10.20 3.71
C PHE A 114 10.09 10.66 3.96
N ARG A 115 10.25 11.83 4.58
CA ARG A 115 11.55 12.39 4.94
C ARG A 115 11.63 12.41 6.46
N PRO A 116 12.55 11.69 7.12
CA PRO A 116 12.56 11.58 8.58
C PRO A 116 12.62 12.93 9.30
N ARG A 117 13.33 13.91 8.73
CA ARG A 117 13.34 15.31 9.23
C ARG A 117 11.97 16.00 9.32
N GLU A 118 10.94 15.47 8.65
CA GLU A 118 9.56 15.97 8.74
C GLU A 118 8.79 15.37 9.92
N PHE A 119 9.41 14.47 10.69
CA PHE A 119 8.84 13.84 11.86
C PHE A 119 9.51 14.36 13.12
N LEU A 120 8.70 14.58 14.15
CA LEU A 120 9.15 15.02 15.46
C LEU A 120 8.55 14.10 16.52
N LEU A 121 9.43 13.42 17.25
CA LEU A 121 9.08 12.64 18.42
C LEU A 121 9.44 13.44 19.67
N THR A 122 8.50 13.60 20.60
CA THR A 122 8.69 14.35 21.85
C THR A 122 8.39 13.45 23.03
N THR A 123 9.24 13.49 24.06
CA THR A 123 9.04 12.73 25.30
C THR A 123 8.07 13.44 26.25
N ASP A 124 7.58 12.74 27.26
CA ASP A 124 6.83 13.32 28.39
C ASP A 124 7.60 14.38 29.18
N ARG A 125 8.94 14.40 29.06
CA ARG A 125 9.83 15.41 29.65
C ARG A 125 10.02 16.64 28.75
N GLY A 126 9.43 16.64 27.56
CA GLY A 126 9.55 17.71 26.58
C GLY A 126 10.82 17.64 25.73
N THR A 127 11.62 16.59 25.87
CA THR A 127 12.81 16.35 25.02
C THR A 127 12.35 16.02 23.61
N LYS A 128 12.92 16.72 22.62
CA LYS A 128 12.72 16.42 21.21
C LYS A 128 13.78 15.40 20.77
N LEU A 129 13.34 14.26 20.27
CA LEU A 129 14.23 13.24 19.72
C LEU A 129 14.39 13.49 18.23
N GLU A 130 15.63 13.61 17.78
CA GLU A 130 15.95 13.77 16.37
C GLU A 130 15.86 12.42 15.66
N PRO A 131 15.40 12.38 14.40
CA PRO A 131 15.50 11.17 13.59
C PRO A 131 16.97 10.74 13.42
N HIS A 132 17.24 9.44 13.44
CA HIS A 132 18.58 8.88 13.33
C HIS A 132 19.27 9.26 11.99
N ASP A 133 18.50 9.22 10.88
CA ASP A 133 18.96 9.69 9.56
C ASP A 133 17.99 10.76 9.02
N PRO A 134 18.17 12.03 9.41
CA PRO A 134 17.31 13.12 8.96
C PRO A 134 17.52 13.46 7.48
N GLY A 135 18.61 13.01 6.86
CA GLY A 135 18.94 13.21 5.45
C GLY A 135 18.27 12.21 4.51
N ALA A 136 17.79 11.08 5.04
CA ALA A 136 17.13 10.04 4.26
C ALA A 136 15.84 10.53 3.56
N THR A 137 15.50 9.83 2.48
CA THR A 137 14.19 9.93 1.83
C THR A 137 13.72 8.51 1.53
N PHE A 138 12.59 8.13 2.11
CA PHE A 138 11.97 6.83 1.91
C PHE A 138 10.88 6.93 0.86
N GLU A 139 10.96 6.10 -0.17
CA GLU A 139 9.90 5.89 -1.16
C GLU A 139 9.32 4.49 -0.95
N ILE A 140 8.08 4.44 -0.49
CA ILE A 140 7.43 3.19 -0.07
C ILE A 140 6.22 2.95 -0.97
N PRO A 141 6.18 1.86 -1.74
CA PRO A 141 5.03 1.56 -2.58
C PRO A 141 3.82 1.18 -1.72
N CYS A 142 2.61 1.51 -2.19
CA CYS A 142 1.36 1.15 -1.51
C CYS A 142 0.95 -0.33 -1.71
N GLY A 143 1.85 -1.14 -2.27
CA GLY A 143 1.65 -2.57 -2.53
C GLY A 143 0.53 -2.89 -3.52
N GLU A 144 0.20 -4.17 -3.62
CA GLU A 144 -0.93 -4.64 -4.42
C GLU A 144 -2.26 -4.10 -3.85
N GLY A 145 -3.11 -3.57 -4.73
CA GLY A 145 -4.34 -2.87 -4.34
C GLY A 145 -4.13 -1.39 -3.99
N GLY A 146 -2.91 -0.95 -3.69
CA GLY A 146 -2.55 0.47 -3.51
C GLY A 146 -3.24 1.13 -2.32
N LYS A 147 -3.47 0.40 -1.23
CA LYS A 147 -4.26 0.88 -0.08
C LYS A 147 -3.48 1.05 1.20
N VAL A 148 -2.42 0.29 1.41
CA VAL A 148 -1.70 0.24 2.70
C VAL A 148 -0.23 0.47 2.45
N LEU A 149 0.38 1.31 3.27
CA LEU A 149 1.82 1.48 3.34
C LEU A 149 2.25 1.51 4.81
N GLU A 150 3.43 1.00 5.09
CA GLU A 150 3.99 0.95 6.43
C GLU A 150 5.40 1.54 6.42
N ILE A 151 5.70 2.34 7.44
CA ILE A 151 7.03 2.94 7.63
C ILE A 151 7.50 2.76 9.06
N GLY A 152 8.78 2.38 9.21
CA GLY A 152 9.51 2.42 10.46
C GLY A 152 10.45 3.63 10.47
N LEU A 153 10.43 4.40 11.55
CA LEU A 153 11.33 5.53 11.78
C LEU A 153 12.07 5.32 13.10
N ASP A 154 13.38 5.54 13.09
CA ASP A 154 14.22 5.47 14.27
C ASP A 154 14.61 6.89 14.71
N PHE A 155 14.50 7.14 16.02
CA PHE A 155 14.87 8.39 16.65
C PHE A 155 15.95 8.13 17.70
N ASP A 156 17.00 8.95 17.73
CA ASP A 156 18.09 8.79 18.69
C ASP A 156 17.58 9.06 20.11
N LEU A 157 17.85 8.12 21.03
CA LEU A 157 17.48 8.24 22.44
C LEU A 157 18.73 8.57 23.28
N PRO A 158 18.85 9.79 23.84
CA PRO A 158 19.96 10.14 24.71
C PRO A 158 20.06 9.21 25.92
N MET A 159 21.29 8.86 26.33
CA MET A 159 21.55 7.90 27.42
C MET A 159 20.90 8.27 28.77
N ASN A 160 20.67 9.55 29.02
CA ASN A 160 20.03 10.09 30.22
C ASN A 160 18.50 10.21 30.10
N GLU A 161 17.92 9.85 28.96
CA GLU A 161 16.49 9.93 28.68
C GLU A 161 15.84 8.54 28.81
N ARG A 162 14.76 8.50 29.58
CA ARG A 162 13.92 7.31 29.79
C ARG A 162 12.45 7.76 29.74
N PRO A 163 11.87 7.86 28.54
CA PRO A 163 10.53 8.41 28.35
C PRO A 163 9.47 7.39 28.77
N GLY A 164 8.45 7.83 29.53
CA GLY A 164 7.28 7.00 29.83
C GLY A 164 6.20 7.12 28.74
N MET A 165 6.10 8.32 28.16
CA MET A 165 5.19 8.62 27.05
C MET A 165 5.93 9.29 25.89
N LEU A 166 5.37 9.10 24.69
CA LEU A 166 5.86 9.65 23.44
C LEU A 166 4.74 10.37 22.71
N GLN A 167 5.01 11.55 22.19
CA GLN A 167 4.14 12.29 21.29
C GLN A 167 4.79 12.40 19.92
N LEU A 168 4.05 12.07 18.86
CA LEU A 168 4.54 12.13 17.49
C LEU A 168 3.74 13.15 16.68
N ARG A 169 4.46 13.93 15.87
CA ARG A 169 3.91 14.70 14.76
C ARG A 169 4.74 14.45 13.52
N GLY A 170 4.11 14.53 12.34
CA GLY A 170 4.86 14.42 11.11
C GLY A 170 4.04 14.68 9.86
N SER A 171 4.73 14.57 8.73
CA SER A 171 4.11 14.62 7.41
C SER A 171 4.66 13.58 6.46
N GLY A 172 3.86 13.21 5.47
CA GLY A 172 4.27 12.43 4.30
C GLY A 172 3.56 12.92 3.04
N GLU A 173 4.14 12.61 1.89
CA GLU A 173 3.56 12.91 0.58
C GLU A 173 3.08 11.60 -0.04
N LEU A 174 1.81 11.51 -0.43
CA LEU A 174 1.23 10.35 -1.08
C LEU A 174 0.94 10.66 -2.54
N GLU A 175 1.36 9.76 -3.42
CA GLU A 175 1.13 9.88 -4.86
C GLU A 175 -0.01 8.96 -5.25
N ILE A 176 -1.11 9.56 -5.71
CA ILE A 176 -2.38 8.88 -5.91
C ILE A 176 -2.74 8.94 -7.39
N ALA A 177 -3.10 7.79 -7.97
CA ALA A 177 -3.67 7.74 -9.31
C ALA A 177 -5.09 8.32 -9.29
N ALA A 178 -5.23 9.56 -9.75
CA ALA A 178 -6.52 10.25 -9.90
C ALA A 178 -7.22 9.92 -11.23
N GLY A 179 -6.53 9.22 -12.14
CA GLY A 179 -7.08 8.72 -13.38
C GLY A 179 -6.28 7.52 -13.87
N GLU A 180 -6.96 6.57 -14.50
CA GLU A 180 -6.34 5.38 -15.06
C GLU A 180 -7.00 4.99 -16.39
N GLU A 181 -6.21 4.38 -17.26
CA GLU A 181 -6.66 3.81 -18.52
C GLU A 181 -6.47 2.30 -18.51
N ARG A 182 -7.52 1.57 -18.89
CA ARG A 182 -7.50 0.12 -19.05
C ARG A 182 -7.01 -0.24 -20.44
N PHE A 183 -5.90 -0.95 -20.54
CA PHE A 183 -5.40 -1.55 -21.78
C PHE A 183 -5.74 -3.04 -21.78
N GLU A 184 -6.37 -3.52 -22.84
CA GLU A 184 -6.89 -4.88 -22.93
C GLU A 184 -6.46 -5.53 -24.24
N PHE A 185 -5.66 -6.59 -24.14
CA PHE A 185 -5.11 -7.33 -25.26
C PHE A 185 -5.73 -8.73 -25.29
N LYS A 186 -6.48 -9.03 -26.35
CA LYS A 186 -7.26 -10.28 -26.47
C LYS A 186 -6.56 -11.41 -27.22
N ARG A 187 -5.50 -11.09 -27.98
CA ARG A 187 -4.81 -12.05 -28.84
C ARG A 187 -3.50 -12.51 -28.19
N LEU A 188 -3.60 -13.24 -27.08
CA LEU A 188 -2.43 -13.59 -26.26
C LEU A 188 -1.50 -14.63 -26.92
N GLY A 189 -2.00 -15.43 -27.87
CA GLY A 189 -1.21 -16.43 -28.58
C GLY A 189 -0.47 -15.93 -29.84
N VAL A 190 -0.60 -14.64 -30.17
CA VAL A 190 -0.01 -14.04 -31.37
C VAL A 190 1.37 -13.48 -31.03
N ARG A 191 2.38 -13.75 -31.88
CA ARG A 191 3.77 -13.35 -31.64
C ARG A 191 4.02 -11.88 -32.00
N GLU A 192 3.25 -11.34 -32.93
CA GLU A 192 3.38 -9.96 -33.36
C GLU A 192 3.02 -9.00 -32.20
N PRO A 193 3.86 -7.99 -31.92
CA PRO A 193 3.57 -6.98 -30.92
C PRO A 193 2.25 -6.26 -31.18
N GLN A 194 1.50 -6.03 -30.11
CA GLN A 194 0.20 -5.38 -30.15
C GLN A 194 0.29 -4.02 -29.46
N GLY A 195 0.22 -2.94 -30.24
CA GLY A 195 0.24 -1.58 -29.72
C GLY A 195 -1.15 -1.03 -29.46
N MET A 196 -1.35 -0.39 -28.31
CA MET A 196 -2.54 0.40 -27.99
C MET A 196 -2.14 1.75 -27.42
N ARG A 197 -2.93 2.78 -27.70
CA ARG A 197 -2.75 4.13 -27.15
C ARG A 197 -4.07 4.65 -26.61
N LYS A 198 -4.03 5.20 -25.40
CA LYS A 198 -5.16 5.89 -24.75
C LYS A 198 -4.64 7.13 -24.03
N GLY A 199 -5.20 8.29 -24.34
CA GLY A 199 -4.71 9.57 -23.84
C GLY A 199 -3.21 9.76 -24.12
N ASN A 200 -2.46 10.10 -23.08
CA ASN A 200 -1.02 10.32 -23.10
C ASN A 200 -0.18 9.03 -22.88
N VAL A 201 -0.80 7.85 -22.89
CA VAL A 201 -0.13 6.57 -22.63
C VAL A 201 -0.22 5.65 -23.83
N ALA A 202 0.90 5.06 -24.20
CA ALA A 202 0.97 3.97 -25.17
C ALA A 202 1.52 2.71 -24.49
N VAL A 203 0.89 1.57 -24.76
CA VAL A 203 1.30 0.26 -24.27
C VAL A 203 1.45 -0.66 -25.46
N THR A 204 2.62 -1.26 -25.60
CA THR A 204 2.86 -2.38 -26.51
C THR A 204 2.88 -3.66 -25.70
N PHE A 205 2.09 -4.65 -26.10
CA PHE A 205 2.05 -5.98 -25.52
C PHE A 205 2.78 -6.98 -26.43
N GLU A 206 3.54 -7.88 -25.83
CA GLU A 206 4.33 -8.91 -26.51
C GLU A 206 4.19 -10.24 -25.78
N THR A 207 4.11 -11.34 -26.54
CA THR A 207 4.09 -12.69 -25.97
C THR A 207 5.44 -13.34 -26.16
N GLU A 208 6.00 -13.93 -25.10
CA GLU A 208 7.20 -14.75 -25.24
C GLU A 208 6.85 -16.20 -25.62
N PRO A 209 7.60 -16.80 -26.55
CA PRO A 209 7.42 -18.21 -26.87
C PRO A 209 7.78 -19.06 -25.66
N THR A 210 6.84 -19.89 -25.21
CA THR A 210 7.13 -21.00 -24.30
C THR A 210 7.30 -22.25 -25.16
N GLU A 211 8.48 -22.88 -25.12
CA GLU A 211 8.79 -24.03 -25.98
C GLU A 211 7.99 -25.31 -25.62
N GLU A 212 7.44 -25.37 -24.40
CA GLU A 212 6.68 -26.52 -23.91
C GLU A 212 5.15 -26.30 -23.99
N SER A 213 4.45 -27.28 -24.56
CA SER A 213 2.99 -27.28 -24.68
C SER A 213 2.28 -27.27 -23.33
N ASP A 214 2.94 -27.80 -22.30
CA ASP A 214 2.38 -28.03 -20.95
C ASP A 214 2.95 -27.06 -19.91
N ALA A 215 3.70 -26.04 -20.35
CA ALA A 215 4.23 -25.04 -19.45
C ALA A 215 3.08 -24.37 -18.68
N LYS A 216 3.11 -24.52 -17.36
CA LYS A 216 2.17 -23.93 -16.39
C LYS A 216 2.46 -22.45 -16.11
N LEU A 217 3.43 -21.88 -16.81
CA LEU A 217 3.83 -20.48 -16.70
C LEU A 217 3.87 -19.87 -18.10
N LYS A 218 3.22 -18.71 -18.25
CA LYS A 218 3.20 -17.92 -19.48
C LYS A 218 3.78 -16.55 -19.20
N ARG A 219 4.71 -16.13 -20.06
CA ARG A 219 5.42 -14.87 -19.93
C ARG A 219 4.91 -13.86 -20.94
N PHE A 220 4.48 -12.70 -20.43
CA PHE A 220 3.98 -11.60 -21.23
C PHE A 220 4.82 -10.35 -20.99
N GLY A 221 5.28 -9.73 -22.07
CA GLY A 221 5.99 -8.47 -22.07
C GLY A 221 5.05 -7.30 -22.30
N ILE A 222 5.31 -6.19 -21.63
CA ILE A 222 4.75 -4.89 -21.99
C ILE A 222 5.85 -3.83 -22.09
N LEU A 223 5.67 -2.89 -23.00
CA LEU A 223 6.44 -1.67 -23.09
C LEU A 223 5.48 -0.48 -22.97
N VAL A 224 5.63 0.29 -21.90
CA VAL A 224 4.77 1.41 -21.57
C VAL A 224 5.52 2.71 -21.83
N ARG A 225 4.88 3.62 -22.57
CA ARG A 225 5.41 4.95 -22.89
C ARG A 225 4.41 6.04 -22.52
N TYR A 226 4.89 7.04 -21.79
CA TYR A 226 4.13 8.26 -21.47
C TYR A 226 4.58 9.43 -22.37
N ASP A 227 3.62 10.14 -22.96
CA ASP A 227 3.92 11.30 -23.83
C ASP A 227 4.32 12.53 -23.01
N THR A 228 3.56 12.79 -21.94
CA THR A 228 3.77 13.90 -21.02
C THR A 228 4.47 13.39 -19.79
N ALA A 229 5.63 13.97 -19.53
CA ALA A 229 6.44 13.62 -18.40
C ALA A 229 6.27 14.73 -17.37
N GLY A 230 5.23 14.60 -16.54
CA GLY A 230 5.15 15.41 -15.32
C GLY A 230 6.23 14.93 -14.34
N PRO A 231 6.64 15.75 -13.37
CA PRO A 231 7.64 15.35 -12.36
C PRO A 231 7.38 13.95 -11.75
N PRO A 232 6.13 13.55 -11.42
CA PRO A 232 5.86 12.21 -10.87
C PRO A 232 6.19 11.03 -11.83
N PHE A 233 6.18 11.26 -13.15
CA PHE A 233 6.51 10.25 -14.16
C PHE A 233 8.00 10.20 -14.49
N GLU A 234 8.75 11.27 -14.21
CA GLU A 234 10.19 11.36 -14.49
C GLU A 234 11.04 10.97 -13.28
N SER A 235 10.64 11.42 -12.08
CA SER A 235 11.47 11.39 -10.88
C SER A 235 11.36 10.08 -10.10
N HIS A 236 10.21 9.41 -10.14
CA HIS A 236 9.91 8.27 -9.27
C HIS A 236 9.22 7.18 -10.09
N ARG A 237 9.97 6.25 -10.70
CA ARG A 237 9.38 5.20 -11.56
C ARG A 237 8.97 3.95 -10.81
N LEU A 238 9.18 3.89 -9.49
CA LEU A 238 8.87 2.71 -8.68
C LEU A 238 7.38 2.33 -8.74
N TRP A 239 6.47 3.29 -8.95
CA TRP A 239 5.04 2.99 -9.04
C TRP A 239 4.65 2.09 -10.20
N ILE A 240 5.41 2.08 -11.29
CA ILE A 240 5.05 1.28 -12.47
C ILE A 240 5.08 -0.22 -12.19
N PHE A 241 5.86 -0.62 -11.19
CA PHE A 241 5.97 -1.98 -10.67
C PHE A 241 4.76 -2.41 -9.84
N HIS A 242 3.92 -1.46 -9.44
CA HIS A 242 2.70 -1.69 -8.66
C HIS A 242 1.45 -1.41 -9.49
N ASN A 243 1.59 -1.35 -10.81
CA ASN A 243 0.44 -1.23 -11.69
C ASN A 243 -0.35 -2.53 -11.75
N ARG A 244 -1.67 -2.42 -11.52
CA ARG A 244 -2.56 -3.58 -11.55
C ARG A 244 -2.54 -4.21 -12.94
N THR A 245 -2.08 -5.45 -12.98
CA THR A 245 -1.89 -6.24 -14.19
C THR A 245 -2.42 -7.64 -13.92
N PHE A 246 -3.26 -8.15 -14.80
CA PHE A 246 -3.89 -9.46 -14.63
C PHE A 246 -4.33 -10.03 -15.98
N VAL A 247 -4.57 -11.34 -16.01
CA VAL A 247 -5.24 -12.00 -17.14
C VAL A 247 -6.68 -12.29 -16.74
N THR A 248 -7.64 -11.91 -17.58
CA THR A 248 -9.04 -12.33 -17.44
C THR A 248 -9.26 -13.53 -18.35
N LEU A 249 -9.64 -14.67 -17.78
CA LEU A 249 -10.02 -15.88 -18.54
C LEU A 249 -11.39 -15.68 -19.20
N GLU A 250 -11.76 -16.56 -20.14
CA GLU A 250 -13.08 -16.54 -20.77
C GLU A 250 -14.22 -16.68 -19.74
N THR A 251 -13.97 -17.39 -18.64
CA THR A 251 -14.89 -17.51 -17.50
C THR A 251 -15.11 -16.21 -16.72
N GLY A 252 -14.31 -15.17 -17.00
CA GLY A 252 -14.27 -13.91 -16.25
C GLY A 252 -13.36 -13.95 -15.02
N GLN A 253 -12.74 -15.09 -14.70
CA GLN A 253 -11.78 -15.18 -13.60
C GLN A 253 -10.54 -14.33 -13.86
N GLU A 254 -10.12 -13.55 -12.87
CA GLU A 254 -8.86 -12.81 -12.90
C GLU A 254 -7.72 -13.67 -12.33
N ILE A 255 -6.62 -13.75 -13.07
CA ILE A 255 -5.38 -14.43 -12.68
C ILE A 255 -4.29 -13.37 -12.54
N LEU A 256 -3.66 -13.32 -11.36
CA LEU A 256 -2.57 -12.40 -11.04
C LEU A 256 -1.23 -12.99 -11.47
N PRO A 257 -0.23 -12.15 -11.78
CA PRO A 257 1.11 -12.62 -12.09
C PRO A 257 1.75 -13.24 -10.83
N ALA A 258 2.48 -14.35 -11.01
CA ALA A 258 3.33 -14.95 -9.99
C ALA A 258 4.61 -14.15 -9.74
N GLY A 259 5.02 -13.31 -10.70
CA GLY A 259 6.19 -12.45 -10.60
C GLY A 259 6.33 -11.54 -11.81
N TYR A 260 7.30 -10.62 -11.74
CA TYR A 260 7.65 -9.76 -12.86
C TYR A 260 9.15 -9.44 -12.88
N GLU A 261 9.62 -9.03 -14.05
CA GLU A 261 10.98 -8.59 -14.31
C GLU A 261 10.96 -7.24 -15.03
N THR A 262 11.86 -6.34 -14.64
CA THR A 262 12.06 -5.07 -15.36
C THR A 262 13.15 -5.24 -16.39
N VAL A 263 12.79 -5.08 -17.66
CA VAL A 263 13.71 -5.32 -18.79
C VAL A 263 14.19 -4.05 -19.47
N LEU A 264 13.49 -2.93 -19.27
CA LEU A 264 13.89 -1.64 -19.81
C LEU A 264 13.42 -0.51 -18.88
N GLN A 265 14.29 0.44 -18.59
CA GLN A 265 13.93 1.68 -17.92
C GLN A 265 14.75 2.83 -18.51
N GLN A 266 14.22 3.46 -19.55
CA GLN A 266 14.93 4.52 -20.27
C GLN A 266 14.00 5.66 -20.65
N GLY A 267 14.34 6.87 -20.20
CA GLY A 267 13.54 8.06 -20.46
C GLY A 267 12.07 7.86 -20.07
N ARG A 268 11.16 7.98 -21.03
CA ARG A 268 9.71 7.85 -20.82
C ARG A 268 9.18 6.45 -21.06
N ILE A 269 10.07 5.46 -21.17
CA ILE A 269 9.76 4.08 -21.54
C ILE A 269 10.13 3.15 -20.39
N VAL A 270 9.19 2.28 -20.03
CA VAL A 270 9.42 1.17 -19.11
C VAL A 270 8.97 -0.13 -19.75
N GLY A 271 9.83 -1.14 -19.74
CA GLY A 271 9.56 -2.49 -20.18
C GLY A 271 9.46 -3.44 -18.98
N LEU A 272 8.36 -4.19 -18.91
CA LEU A 272 8.11 -5.19 -17.87
C LEU A 272 7.77 -6.54 -18.51
N LYS A 273 8.19 -7.62 -17.89
CA LYS A 273 7.74 -8.98 -18.21
C LYS A 273 7.04 -9.56 -17.01
N TYR A 274 5.91 -10.21 -17.21
CA TYR A 274 5.11 -10.82 -16.16
C TYR A 274 4.99 -12.32 -16.39
N ASP A 275 5.13 -13.08 -15.32
CA ASP A 275 4.93 -14.53 -15.32
C ASP A 275 3.55 -14.86 -14.76
N PHE A 276 2.70 -15.51 -15.54
CA PHE A 276 1.36 -15.92 -15.13
C PHE A 276 1.26 -17.43 -14.99
N PRO A 277 0.67 -17.96 -13.90
CA PRO A 277 0.44 -19.38 -13.72
C PRO A 277 -0.74 -19.84 -14.60
N LEU A 278 -0.48 -20.01 -15.90
CA LEU A 278 -1.47 -20.33 -16.92
C LEU A 278 -0.96 -21.43 -17.85
N THR A 279 -1.89 -22.23 -18.36
CA THR A 279 -1.67 -23.21 -19.43
C THR A 279 -2.03 -22.65 -20.80
N ASN A 280 -1.62 -23.30 -21.88
CA ASN A 280 -2.00 -22.89 -23.25
C ASN A 280 -3.52 -22.98 -23.51
N GLU A 281 -4.21 -23.92 -22.85
CA GLU A 281 -5.65 -24.06 -22.98
C GLU A 281 -6.39 -22.87 -22.36
N GLU A 282 -5.97 -22.42 -21.18
CA GLU A 282 -6.54 -21.28 -20.47
C GLU A 282 -6.32 -19.94 -21.21
N LEU A 283 -5.32 -19.86 -22.09
CA LEU A 283 -5.12 -18.68 -22.93
C LEU A 283 -6.19 -18.50 -24.02
N ARG A 284 -6.95 -19.56 -24.36
CA ARG A 284 -8.01 -19.45 -25.36
C ARG A 284 -9.12 -18.56 -24.82
N GLY A 285 -9.41 -17.47 -25.52
CA GLY A 285 -10.42 -16.49 -25.11
C GLY A 285 -9.98 -15.55 -23.97
N ALA A 286 -8.78 -15.74 -23.40
CA ALA A 286 -8.28 -14.90 -22.33
C ALA A 286 -7.80 -13.52 -22.83
N SER A 287 -7.79 -12.54 -21.92
CA SER A 287 -7.35 -11.17 -22.18
C SER A 287 -6.35 -10.71 -21.13
N PHE A 288 -5.23 -10.15 -21.58
CA PHE A 288 -4.26 -9.51 -20.70
C PHE A 288 -4.67 -8.06 -20.47
N ILE A 289 -4.74 -7.66 -19.20
CA ILE A 289 -5.18 -6.34 -18.76
C ILE A 289 -4.04 -5.62 -18.07
N TYR A 290 -3.81 -4.38 -18.47
CA TYR A 290 -2.89 -3.45 -17.81
C TYR A 290 -3.61 -2.14 -17.46
N MET A 291 -3.53 -1.74 -16.18
CA MET A 291 -4.17 -0.52 -15.67
C MET A 291 -3.14 0.59 -15.48
N ALA A 292 -2.99 1.45 -16.48
CA ALA A 292 -2.00 2.52 -16.51
C ALA A 292 -2.53 3.82 -15.85
N PRO A 293 -1.86 4.38 -14.84
CA PRO A 293 -2.18 5.71 -14.31
C PRO A 293 -1.98 6.79 -15.38
N THR A 294 -2.99 7.61 -15.64
CA THR A 294 -2.90 8.72 -16.61
C THR A 294 -2.81 10.09 -15.94
N ARG A 295 -3.20 10.15 -14.68
CA ARG A 295 -3.09 11.34 -13.83
C ARG A 295 -2.66 10.93 -12.44
N ILE A 296 -1.57 11.53 -11.97
CA ILE A 296 -1.05 11.36 -10.62
C ILE A 296 -1.23 12.70 -9.89
N VAL A 297 -1.73 12.65 -8.66
CA VAL A 297 -1.86 13.80 -7.77
C VAL A 297 -1.10 13.53 -6.48
N SER A 298 -0.40 14.54 -5.98
CA SER A 298 0.30 14.51 -4.71
C SER A 298 -0.62 15.02 -3.59
N GLU A 299 -0.76 14.23 -2.53
CA GLU A 299 -1.47 14.59 -1.31
C GLU A 299 -0.49 14.65 -0.14
N ARG A 300 -0.30 15.83 0.45
CA ARG A 300 0.48 15.99 1.68
C ARG A 300 -0.42 15.67 2.88
N VAL A 301 -0.03 14.68 3.66
CA VAL A 301 -0.73 14.27 4.88
C VAL A 301 0.07 14.76 6.08
N GLU A 302 -0.45 15.76 6.77
CA GLU A 302 0.10 16.22 8.05
C GLU A 302 -0.74 15.66 9.20
N PHE A 303 -0.07 15.12 10.22
CA PHE A 303 -0.75 14.45 11.32
C PHE A 303 0.00 14.64 12.65
N GLY A 304 -0.73 14.40 13.73
CA GLY A 304 -0.19 14.37 15.08
C GLY A 304 -1.00 13.44 15.96
N PHE A 305 -0.31 12.72 16.82
CA PHE A 305 -0.91 11.84 17.80
C PHE A 305 -0.84 12.48 19.19
N PRO A 306 -1.81 12.19 20.08
CA PRO A 306 -1.64 12.44 21.51
C PRO A 306 -0.48 11.58 22.06
N ALA A 307 -0.09 11.83 23.30
CA ALA A 307 0.97 11.05 23.94
C ALA A 307 0.53 9.59 24.15
N VAL A 308 1.38 8.64 23.77
CA VAL A 308 1.18 7.19 23.92
C VAL A 308 2.27 6.58 24.79
N ARG A 309 1.99 5.46 25.46
CA ARG A 309 3.01 4.78 26.30
C ARG A 309 4.07 4.12 25.42
N ILE A 310 5.31 4.21 25.88
CA ILE A 310 6.37 3.40 25.29
C ILE A 310 6.13 1.92 25.62
N SER A 311 6.33 1.04 24.64
CA SER A 311 6.35 -0.41 24.89
C SER A 311 7.74 -0.79 25.35
N GLU A 312 7.84 -1.44 26.49
CA GLU A 312 9.05 -2.16 26.88
C GLU A 312 9.17 -3.36 25.93
N GLY A 313 10.06 -3.27 24.94
CA GLY A 313 10.29 -4.38 24.03
C GLY A 313 10.87 -5.55 24.82
N GLU A 314 10.15 -6.67 24.91
CA GLU A 314 10.81 -7.95 25.15
C GLU A 314 11.76 -8.18 23.98
N ILE A 315 13.04 -8.31 24.30
CA ILE A 315 14.09 -8.71 23.36
C ILE A 315 13.69 -10.09 22.83
N SER A 316 12.99 -10.14 21.70
CA SER A 316 12.80 -11.40 20.99
C SER A 316 14.16 -11.82 20.45
N PRO A 317 14.71 -12.98 20.88
CA PRO A 317 15.96 -13.47 20.31
C PRO A 317 15.76 -13.69 18.81
N ALA A 318 16.75 -13.25 18.03
CA ALA A 318 16.80 -13.49 16.60
C ALA A 318 16.56 -14.98 16.30
N LYS A 319 15.65 -15.26 15.36
CA LYS A 319 15.57 -16.54 14.66
C LYS A 319 16.41 -16.48 13.41
#